data_AF-T2ISX3-F1
#
_entry.id   AF-T2ISX3-F1
#
_cell.length_a   1.000
_cell.length_b   1.000
_cell.length_c   1.000
_cell.angle_alpha   90.00
_cell.angle_beta   90.00
_cell.angle_gamma   90.00
#
_symmetry.space_group_name_H-M   'P 1'
#
loop_
_entity.id
_entity.type
_entity.pdbx_description
1 polymer ?
#
loop_
_entity_poly.entity_id
_entity_poly.type
_entity_poly.pdbx_seq_one_letter_code
_entity_poly.pdbx_strand_id
1 'polypeptide(L)'
;MEGDNGLQGTAYDPLTGNTVIMGTEDDDYLLGLAENDTRIGKAGSDIFVLESDQGTDTIADFESGVDLIGLTGNLSFGSLTLTDLGDDTSVMFNNQQLAIIKEVETTDLTSNHFAEVTI
;
A
#
# COMPACT_ATOMS: atom_id res chain seq x y z
N MET A 1 -24.42 -1.97 13.00
CA MET A 1 -22.97 -1.98 13.26
C MET A 1 -22.36 -1.46 11.98
N GLU A 2 -22.32 -0.14 11.86
CA GLU A 2 -21.62 0.56 10.77
C GLU A 2 -20.19 0.74 11.34
N GLY A 3 -19.14 0.23 10.71
CA GLY A 3 -18.70 0.64 9.38
C GLY A 3 -17.69 1.79 9.46
N ASP A 4 -16.97 1.90 10.58
CA ASP A 4 -15.91 2.90 10.79
C ASP A 4 -14.55 2.27 10.45
N ASN A 5 -14.30 2.08 9.15
CA ASN A 5 -12.99 1.78 8.61
C ASN A 5 -12.40 3.07 8.04
N GLY A 6 -12.11 4.02 8.92
CA GLY A 6 -10.80 4.69 8.98
C GLY A 6 -10.29 5.62 7.88
N LEU A 7 -10.94 5.79 6.74
CA LEU A 7 -10.44 6.74 5.74
C LEU A 7 -10.73 8.20 6.14
N GLN A 8 -9.80 8.87 6.80
CA GLN A 8 -9.88 10.30 7.12
C GLN A 8 -9.21 11.14 6.03
N GLY A 9 -10.01 11.52 5.03
CA GLY A 9 -9.69 12.59 4.09
C GLY A 9 -9.04 12.09 2.80
N THR A 10 -9.80 12.16 1.71
CA THR A 10 -9.31 11.96 0.35
C THR A 10 -9.05 13.33 -0.29
N ALA A 11 -7.79 13.70 -0.53
CA ALA A 11 -7.50 14.83 -1.42
C ALA A 11 -7.44 14.29 -2.86
N TYR A 12 -8.49 14.53 -3.64
CA TYR A 12 -8.64 14.03 -5.02
C TYR A 12 -8.23 15.10 -6.04
N ASP A 13 -7.36 14.73 -6.99
CA ASP A 13 -7.03 15.56 -8.14
C ASP A 13 -7.95 15.23 -9.33
N PRO A 14 -8.87 16.12 -9.74
CA PRO A 14 -9.80 15.85 -10.83
C PRO A 14 -9.17 15.80 -12.22
N LEU A 15 -7.91 16.23 -12.39
CA LEU A 15 -7.21 16.16 -13.66
C LEU A 15 -6.55 14.79 -13.88
N THR A 16 -5.99 14.21 -12.82
CA THR A 16 -5.23 12.95 -12.88
C THR A 16 -6.00 11.75 -12.33
N GLY A 17 -6.99 11.97 -11.47
CA GLY A 17 -7.68 10.92 -10.73
C GLY A 17 -6.96 10.48 -9.45
N ASN A 18 -5.71 10.93 -9.25
CA ASN A 18 -4.88 10.56 -8.10
C ASN A 18 -5.48 11.06 -6.80
N THR A 19 -5.37 10.25 -5.75
CA THR A 19 -5.89 10.56 -4.43
C THR A 19 -4.80 10.47 -3.36
N VAL A 20 -4.83 11.39 -2.39
CA VAL A 20 -4.14 11.18 -1.10
C VAL A 20 -5.12 10.52 -0.16
N ILE A 21 -4.82 9.29 0.26
CA ILE A 21 -5.60 8.46 1.17
C ILE A 21 -4.88 8.42 2.50
N MET A 22 -5.55 8.85 3.57
CA MET A 22 -4.98 8.94 4.91
C MET A 22 -5.83 8.14 5.89
N GLY A 23 -5.16 7.30 6.69
CA GLY A 23 -5.72 6.56 7.81
C GLY A 23 -5.96 7.45 9.04
N THR A 24 -6.14 6.80 10.17
CA THR A 24 -6.49 7.37 11.46
C THR A 24 -5.30 7.38 12.42
N GLU A 25 -5.50 7.09 13.70
CA GLU A 25 -4.40 6.80 14.65
C GLU A 25 -4.58 5.38 15.22
N ASP A 26 -5.52 4.62 14.65
CA ASP A 26 -5.90 3.26 14.98
C ASP A 26 -5.56 2.35 13.78
N ASP A 27 -5.55 1.04 13.97
CA ASP A 27 -5.23 0.05 12.93
C ASP A 27 -6.19 0.14 11.71
N ASP A 28 -5.65 0.44 10.52
CA ASP A 28 -6.43 0.68 9.32
C ASP A 28 -6.20 -0.34 8.19
N TYR A 29 -7.25 -0.58 7.41
CA TYR A 29 -7.15 -1.25 6.11
C TYR A 29 -7.21 -0.19 5.01
N LEU A 30 -6.05 0.15 4.47
CA LEU A 30 -5.92 1.17 3.43
C LEU A 30 -5.98 0.52 2.05
N LEU A 31 -7.17 0.53 1.44
CA LEU A 31 -7.39 0.16 0.04
C LEU A 31 -7.41 1.40 -0.84
N GLY A 32 -6.68 1.34 -1.95
CA GLY A 32 -6.59 2.42 -2.93
C GLY A 32 -7.79 2.46 -3.85
N LEU A 33 -7.85 3.52 -4.63
CA LEU A 33 -8.77 3.67 -5.74
C LEU A 33 -8.03 3.32 -7.04
N ALA A 34 -8.71 3.52 -8.17
CA ALA A 34 -8.03 3.50 -9.45
C ALA A 34 -7.11 4.73 -9.58
N GLU A 35 -6.15 4.64 -10.49
CA GLU A 35 -5.06 5.59 -10.73
C GLU A 35 -3.95 5.52 -9.66
N ASN A 36 -3.08 6.52 -9.61
CA ASN A 36 -1.88 6.49 -8.77
C ASN A 36 -2.16 7.24 -7.45
N ASP A 37 -2.29 6.51 -6.34
CA ASP A 37 -2.60 7.11 -5.06
C ASP A 37 -1.37 7.30 -4.16
N THR A 38 -1.45 8.24 -3.22
CA THR A 38 -0.54 8.33 -2.08
C THR A 38 -1.26 7.84 -0.83
N ARG A 39 -0.72 6.83 -0.15
CA ARG A 39 -1.33 6.21 1.02
C ARG A 39 -0.48 6.48 2.27
N ILE A 40 -1.14 6.92 3.33
CA ILE A 40 -0.55 7.33 4.60
C ILE A 40 -1.31 6.62 5.72
N GLY A 41 -0.64 5.72 6.45
CA GLY A 41 -1.18 4.94 7.58
C GLY A 41 -1.40 5.80 8.83
N LYS A 42 -0.37 6.58 9.17
CA LYS A 42 -0.14 7.30 10.42
C LYS A 42 0.24 6.36 11.56
N ALA A 43 -0.54 6.29 12.63
CA ALA A 43 -0.25 5.44 13.78
C ALA A 43 -1.24 4.28 13.80
N GLY A 44 -0.83 3.15 14.36
CA GLY A 44 -1.60 1.92 14.30
C GLY A 44 -0.77 0.82 13.65
N SER A 45 -1.30 -0.39 13.62
CA SER A 45 -0.79 -1.49 12.79
C SER A 45 -1.61 -1.56 11.51
N ASP A 46 -1.13 -0.90 10.46
CA ASP A 46 -1.89 -0.67 9.24
C ASP A 46 -1.64 -1.75 8.19
N ILE A 47 -2.64 -1.95 7.32
CA ILE A 47 -2.57 -2.85 6.17
C ILE A 47 -2.79 -2.06 4.88
N PHE A 48 -1.71 -1.84 4.12
CA PHE A 48 -1.75 -1.20 2.81
C PHE A 48 -2.07 -2.23 1.72
N VAL A 49 -3.30 -2.28 1.24
CA VAL A 49 -3.79 -3.33 0.35
C VAL A 49 -3.49 -3.03 -1.12
N LEU A 50 -2.60 -3.82 -1.73
CA LEU A 50 -2.27 -3.75 -3.15
C LEU A 50 -3.16 -4.69 -3.98
N GLU A 51 -3.58 -4.20 -5.15
CA GLU A 51 -4.31 -4.95 -6.17
C GLU A 51 -3.68 -4.66 -7.54
N SER A 52 -3.67 -5.66 -8.44
CA SER A 52 -3.26 -5.44 -9.83
C SER A 52 -4.28 -4.60 -10.59
N ASP A 53 -3.86 -3.99 -11.70
CA ASP A 53 -4.71 -3.21 -12.61
C ASP A 53 -5.37 -1.95 -12.00
N GLN A 54 -4.99 -1.51 -10.80
CA GLN A 54 -5.50 -0.26 -10.18
C GLN A 54 -4.63 0.98 -10.46
N GLY A 55 -3.35 0.81 -10.79
CA GLY A 55 -2.40 1.91 -10.94
C GLY A 55 -1.08 1.61 -10.24
N THR A 56 -0.31 2.65 -9.94
CA THR A 56 0.93 2.60 -9.17
C THR A 56 0.84 3.52 -7.98
N ASP A 57 0.77 2.92 -6.78
CA ASP A 57 0.62 3.67 -5.54
C ASP A 57 1.96 4.08 -4.92
N THR A 58 1.91 5.05 -4.02
CA THR A 58 3.01 5.42 -3.14
C THR A 58 2.57 5.22 -1.69
N ILE A 59 3.25 4.34 -0.97
CA ILE A 59 3.06 4.13 0.47
C ILE A 59 4.11 4.98 1.19
N ALA A 60 3.64 6.00 1.91
CA ALA A 60 4.50 7.11 2.34
C ALA A 60 5.18 6.91 3.71
N ASP A 61 4.61 6.08 4.59
CA ASP A 61 4.98 6.00 6.01
C ASP A 61 4.98 4.58 6.57
N PHE A 62 5.28 3.58 5.74
CA PHE A 62 5.32 2.17 6.16
C PHE A 62 6.30 1.95 7.33
N GLU A 63 5.80 1.47 8.47
CA GLU A 63 6.61 1.11 9.64
C GLU A 63 6.88 -0.40 9.67
N SER A 64 8.13 -0.77 9.36
CA SER A 64 8.55 -2.17 9.37
C SER A 64 8.42 -2.81 10.75
N GLY A 65 7.74 -3.95 10.82
CA GLY A 65 7.46 -4.67 12.06
C GLY A 65 6.18 -4.22 12.79
N VAL A 66 5.50 -3.18 12.29
CA VAL A 66 4.20 -2.70 12.77
C VAL A 66 3.14 -2.86 11.68
N ASP A 67 3.44 -2.40 10.47
CA ASP A 67 2.53 -2.43 9.33
C ASP A 67 2.73 -3.66 8.44
N LEU A 68 1.73 -3.92 7.58
CA LEU A 68 1.75 -4.96 6.57
C LEU A 68 1.32 -4.44 5.20
N ILE A 69 1.86 -5.09 4.16
CA ILE A 69 1.38 -4.97 2.79
C ILE A 69 0.33 -6.07 2.55
N GLY A 70 -0.91 -5.66 2.38
CA GLY A 70 -2.01 -6.56 2.01
C GLY A 70 -1.94 -6.93 0.53
N LEU A 71 -2.09 -8.20 0.20
CA LEU A 71 -2.11 -8.72 -1.17
C LEU A 71 -3.49 -9.32 -1.48
N THR A 72 -4.19 -8.76 -2.46
CA THR A 72 -5.49 -9.26 -2.93
C THR A 72 -5.44 -9.61 -4.41
N GLY A 73 -6.54 -10.11 -4.99
CA GLY A 73 -6.65 -10.32 -6.44
C GLY A 73 -5.71 -11.40 -6.99
N ASN A 74 -5.39 -12.43 -6.18
CA ASN A 74 -4.42 -13.51 -6.47
C ASN A 74 -2.94 -13.09 -6.41
N LEU A 75 -2.64 -11.89 -5.90
CA LEU A 75 -1.27 -11.53 -5.54
C LEU A 75 -0.81 -12.39 -4.36
N SER A 76 0.45 -12.81 -4.41
CA SER A 76 1.15 -13.49 -3.31
C SER A 76 2.59 -13.01 -3.27
N PHE A 77 3.25 -13.05 -2.11
CA PHE A 77 4.64 -12.56 -1.98
C PHE A 77 5.57 -13.21 -3.00
N GLY A 78 5.43 -14.52 -3.25
CA GLY A 78 6.25 -15.25 -4.21
C GLY A 78 6.01 -14.88 -5.69
N SER A 79 4.95 -14.13 -5.98
CA SER A 79 4.66 -13.59 -7.32
C SER A 79 5.20 -12.16 -7.53
N LEU A 80 5.65 -11.51 -6.47
CA LEU A 80 6.17 -10.14 -6.52
C LEU A 80 7.65 -10.13 -6.87
N THR A 81 8.08 -9.05 -7.52
CA THR A 81 9.49 -8.70 -7.64
C THR A 81 9.71 -7.38 -6.92
N LEU A 82 10.59 -7.37 -5.92
CA LEU A 82 10.97 -6.17 -5.18
C LEU A 82 12.29 -5.63 -5.74
N THR A 83 12.39 -4.32 -5.96
CA THR A 83 13.60 -3.67 -6.49
C THR A 83 13.85 -2.34 -5.79
N ASP A 84 15.07 -2.11 -5.30
CA ASP A 84 15.45 -0.82 -4.71
C ASP A 84 15.44 0.30 -5.76
N LEU A 85 14.89 1.45 -5.40
CA LEU A 85 14.87 2.70 -6.16
C LEU A 85 15.47 3.83 -5.30
N GLY A 86 16.79 3.79 -5.07
CA GLY A 86 17.41 4.64 -4.06
C GLY A 86 17.09 4.11 -2.67
N ASP A 87 16.52 4.94 -1.81
CA ASP A 87 16.12 4.57 -0.44
C ASP A 87 14.67 4.00 -0.39
N ASP A 88 14.03 3.81 -1.54
CA ASP A 88 12.67 3.28 -1.67
C ASP A 88 12.67 1.85 -2.24
N THR A 89 11.55 1.14 -2.10
CA THR A 89 11.33 -0.16 -2.76
C THR A 89 10.19 -0.06 -3.78
N SER A 90 10.44 -0.50 -5.01
CA SER A 90 9.40 -0.76 -6.02
C SER A 90 8.86 -2.20 -5.89
N VAL A 91 7.55 -2.32 -5.83
CA VAL A 91 6.80 -3.60 -5.79
C VAL A 91 6.21 -3.86 -7.18
N MET A 92 6.70 -4.89 -7.86
CA MET A 92 6.29 -5.24 -9.22
C MET A 92 5.51 -6.56 -9.27
N PHE A 93 4.52 -6.64 -10.16
CA PHE A 93 3.80 -7.86 -10.51
C PHE A 93 3.53 -7.91 -12.02
N ASN A 94 3.95 -8.96 -12.73
CA ASN A 94 3.70 -9.13 -14.18
C ASN A 94 3.97 -7.88 -15.04
N ASN A 95 5.09 -7.19 -14.80
CA ASN A 95 5.50 -5.94 -15.45
C ASN A 95 4.69 -4.68 -15.09
N GLN A 96 3.69 -4.78 -14.22
CA GLN A 96 3.05 -3.64 -13.58
C GLN A 96 3.81 -3.27 -12.30
N GLN A 97 4.02 -1.98 -12.07
CA GLN A 97 4.42 -1.47 -10.77
C GLN A 97 3.17 -1.27 -9.93
N LEU A 98 3.02 -2.04 -8.86
CA LEU A 98 1.88 -1.95 -7.96
C LEU A 98 2.05 -0.77 -7.00
N ALA A 99 3.25 -0.64 -6.41
CA ALA A 99 3.53 0.40 -5.45
C ALA A 99 5.02 0.77 -5.36
N ILE A 100 5.27 1.95 -4.80
CA ILE A 100 6.55 2.36 -4.24
C ILE A 100 6.37 2.48 -2.72
N ILE A 101 7.19 1.78 -1.95
CA ILE A 101 7.27 1.91 -0.50
C ILE A 101 8.41 2.88 -0.20
N LYS A 102 8.08 4.00 0.43
CA LYS A 102 9.03 5.09 0.70
C LYS A 102 9.94 4.73 1.87
N GLU A 103 11.23 5.10 1.74
CA GLU A 103 12.22 5.00 2.83
C GLU A 103 12.39 3.58 3.41
N VAL A 104 12.19 2.55 2.56
CA VAL A 104 12.34 1.14 2.90
C VAL A 104 13.15 0.45 1.81
N GLU A 105 14.25 -0.19 2.21
CA GLU A 105 15.07 -1.01 1.31
C GLU A 105 14.50 -2.43 1.19
N THR A 106 14.72 -3.08 0.04
CA THR A 106 14.26 -4.46 -0.19
C THR A 106 14.84 -5.46 0.78
N THR A 107 16.02 -5.18 1.36
CA THR A 107 16.66 -6.05 2.35
C THR A 107 15.93 -6.06 3.69
N ASP A 108 15.14 -5.03 3.98
CA ASP A 108 14.28 -4.92 5.15
C ASP A 108 12.90 -5.55 4.90
N LEU A 109 12.63 -6.04 3.69
CA LEU A 109 11.37 -6.66 3.31
C LEU A 109 11.49 -8.19 3.19
N THR A 110 10.70 -8.89 4.00
CA THR A 110 10.58 -10.35 3.95
C THR A 110 9.11 -10.73 3.78
N SER A 111 8.83 -12.02 3.56
CA SER A 111 7.46 -12.51 3.47
C SER A 111 6.59 -12.18 4.69
N ASN A 112 7.18 -11.91 5.86
CA ASN A 112 6.43 -11.56 7.06
C ASN A 112 5.81 -10.16 7.01
N HIS A 113 6.26 -9.29 6.10
CA HIS A 113 5.68 -7.97 5.88
C HIS A 113 4.50 -8.00 4.90
N PHE A 114 4.14 -9.17 4.38
CA PHE A 114 3.09 -9.35 3.39
C PHE A 114 2.04 -10.33 3.90
N ALA A 115 0.76 -9.98 3.73
CA ALA A 115 -0.36 -10.82 4.09
C ALA A 115 -1.35 -10.93 2.92
N GLU A 116 -1.75 -12.15 2.58
CA GLU A 116 -2.88 -12.34 1.66
C GLU A 116 -4.17 -11.95 2.39
N VAL A 117 -4.95 -11.06 1.78
CA VAL A 117 -6.20 -10.53 2.35
C VAL A 117 -7.38 -10.79 1.42
N THR A 118 -8.56 -10.92 2.00
CA THR A 118 -9.83 -11.00 1.26
C THR A 118 -10.65 -9.75 1.56
N ILE A 119 -11.03 -9.03 0.51
CA ILE A 119 -11.84 -7.81 0.53
C ILE A 119 -13.18 -8.03 -0.15
#